data_AF-A0A1V4ZAG5-F1
#
_entry.id   AF-A0A1V4ZAG5-F1
#
_cell.length_a   1.000
_cell.length_b   1.000
_cell.length_c   1.000
_cell.angle_alpha   90.00
_cell.angle_beta   90.00
_cell.angle_gamma   90.00
#
_symmetry.space_group_name_H-M   'P 1'
#
loop_
_entity.id
_entity.type
_entity.pdbx_description
1 polymer ?
#
loop_
_entity_poly.entity_id
_entity_poly.type
_entity_poly.pdbx_seq_one_letter_code
_entity_poly.pdbx_strand_id
1 'polypeptide(L)'
;MMKKYALLFLAFAISVSVAGCTVSQASDKDQYGSYLSELNNGNAEFNSARGMYETAMNAFKGGMYFDAISAMSASHDYYYNAMIRYDQMAVYASGPDQEEYADALKSYAQSCMYAATAYADAYRAYQSGDRFRGDTLMGNAAGYVTQANQYHDKAVELQRMAIV
;
A
#
# COMPACT_ATOMS: atom_id res chain seq x y z
N MET A 1 3.00 -29.64 2.44
CA MET A 1 2.50 -28.73 1.37
C MET A 1 2.31 -27.29 1.85
N MET A 2 1.93 -27.05 3.10
CA MET A 2 1.76 -25.73 3.74
C MET A 2 3.01 -24.82 3.85
N LYS A 3 4.24 -25.33 3.66
CA LYS A 3 5.47 -24.51 3.56
C LYS A 3 5.45 -23.50 2.39
N LYS A 4 4.49 -23.60 1.47
CA LYS A 4 4.37 -22.80 0.23
C LYS A 4 3.58 -21.51 0.40
N TYR A 5 2.75 -21.42 1.44
CA TYR A 5 2.11 -20.17 1.88
C TYR A 5 3.07 -19.28 2.70
N ALA A 6 4.34 -19.69 2.81
CA ALA A 6 5.43 -18.94 3.43
C ALA A 6 6.23 -18.05 2.47
N LEU A 7 5.96 -18.13 1.16
CA LEU A 7 6.52 -17.26 0.11
C LEU A 7 5.63 -16.05 -0.20
N LEU A 8 4.31 -16.25 -0.08
CA LEU A 8 3.25 -15.27 0.22
C LEU A 8 3.68 -14.14 1.16
N PHE A 9 4.60 -14.51 2.02
CA PHE A 9 5.04 -13.83 3.20
C PHE A 9 6.40 -13.13 3.06
N LEU A 10 7.20 -13.49 2.05
CA LEU A 10 8.49 -12.87 1.74
C LEU A 10 8.40 -11.85 0.58
N ALA A 11 7.34 -11.94 -0.25
CA ALA A 11 7.14 -11.11 -1.43
C ALA A 11 6.37 -9.81 -1.17
N PHE A 12 5.35 -9.82 -0.29
CA PHE A 12 4.78 -8.57 0.23
C PHE A 12 5.84 -7.74 0.99
N ALA A 13 6.81 -8.42 1.62
CA ALA A 13 7.89 -7.87 2.40
C ALA A 13 9.02 -7.14 1.63
N ILE A 14 9.06 -7.17 0.29
CA ILE A 14 10.07 -6.47 -0.53
C ILE A 14 9.46 -5.28 -1.30
N SER A 15 8.15 -5.26 -1.55
CA SER A 15 7.46 -4.26 -2.41
C SER A 15 6.99 -2.98 -1.71
N VAL A 16 6.98 -2.92 -0.37
CA VAL A 16 6.68 -1.69 0.39
C VAL A 16 7.98 -0.92 0.76
N SER A 17 9.13 -1.27 0.19
CA SER A 17 10.44 -0.94 0.77
C SER A 17 11.11 0.38 0.37
N VAL A 18 10.77 1.10 -0.73
CA VAL A 18 11.63 2.25 -1.15
C VAL A 18 10.89 3.42 -1.82
N ALA A 19 10.03 4.14 -1.10
CA ALA A 19 9.99 5.61 -1.09
C ALA A 19 8.76 6.13 -0.35
N GLY A 20 8.98 6.62 0.86
CA GLY A 20 8.26 7.82 1.27
C GLY A 20 8.67 8.90 0.28
N CYS A 21 7.73 9.38 -0.52
CA CYS A 21 7.96 10.58 -1.29
C CYS A 21 7.93 11.77 -0.33
N THR A 22 9.08 12.11 0.26
CA THR A 22 9.25 13.38 0.96
C THR A 22 9.34 14.50 -0.06
N VAL A 23 8.22 15.15 -0.38
CA VAL A 23 8.21 16.37 -1.21
C VAL A 23 8.90 17.48 -0.43
N SER A 24 10.09 17.87 -0.87
CA SER A 24 10.77 19.09 -0.43
C SER A 24 9.99 20.32 -0.91
N GLN A 25 9.77 21.23 0.04
CA GLN A 25 8.93 22.42 -0.02
C GLN A 25 9.25 23.36 -1.20
N ALA A 26 8.21 23.80 -1.92
CA ALA A 26 8.21 25.03 -2.72
C ALA A 26 7.18 26.02 -2.15
N SER A 27 7.38 27.32 -2.38
CA SER A 27 7.31 28.39 -1.38
C SER A 27 5.97 29.11 -1.13
N ASP A 28 4.84 28.70 -1.72
CA ASP A 28 3.59 29.49 -1.61
C ASP A 28 2.52 28.86 -0.68
N LYS A 29 2.52 29.32 0.56
CA LYS A 29 1.93 28.68 1.75
C LYS A 29 0.41 28.49 1.79
N ASP A 30 -0.39 29.20 1.00
CA ASP A 30 -1.85 29.26 1.25
C ASP A 30 -2.68 28.29 0.38
N GLN A 31 -2.22 27.90 -0.81
CA GLN A 31 -2.84 26.82 -1.62
C GLN A 31 -2.11 25.49 -1.49
N TYR A 32 -0.79 25.50 -1.30
CA TYR A 32 0.00 24.29 -1.02
C TYR A 32 -0.25 23.71 0.38
N GLY A 33 -0.78 24.50 1.32
CA GLY A 33 -0.99 24.04 2.70
C GLY A 33 -1.90 22.83 2.79
N SER A 34 -3.04 22.84 2.08
CA SER A 34 -3.98 21.72 2.05
C SER A 34 -3.44 20.52 1.26
N TYR A 35 -2.79 20.76 0.12
CA TYR A 35 -2.15 19.72 -0.68
C TYR A 35 -1.07 18.97 0.11
N LEU A 36 -0.15 19.70 0.74
CA LEU A 36 0.91 19.12 1.57
C LEU A 36 0.36 18.49 2.85
N SER A 37 -0.71 19.04 3.42
CA SER A 37 -1.41 18.44 4.56
C SER A 37 -1.94 17.07 4.20
N GLU A 38 -2.67 16.93 3.10
CA GLU A 38 -3.21 15.64 2.67
C GLU A 38 -2.12 14.66 2.24
N LEU A 39 -1.04 15.13 1.60
CA LEU A 39 0.14 14.31 1.34
C LEU A 39 0.77 13.77 2.64
N ASN A 40 0.96 14.61 3.64
CA ASN A 40 1.54 14.21 4.93
C ASN A 40 0.62 13.25 5.69
N ASN A 41 -0.69 13.51 5.69
CA ASN A 41 -1.69 12.63 6.29
C ASN A 41 -1.72 11.28 5.57
N GLY A 42 -1.73 11.27 4.24
CA GLY A 42 -1.67 10.05 3.43
C GLY A 42 -0.41 9.24 3.71
N ASN A 43 0.76 9.91 3.78
CA ASN A 43 2.02 9.27 4.15
C ASN A 43 2.00 8.70 5.56
N ALA A 44 1.35 9.37 6.53
CA ALA A 44 1.22 8.87 7.90
C ALA A 44 0.36 7.60 7.97
N GLU A 45 -0.76 7.57 7.26
CA GLU A 45 -1.61 6.39 7.12
C GLU A 45 -0.83 5.25 6.44
N PHE A 46 -0.10 5.55 5.36
CA PHE A 46 0.69 4.56 4.63
C PHE A 46 1.80 3.95 5.50
N ASN A 47 2.49 4.78 6.30
CA ASN A 47 3.49 4.32 7.26
C ASN A 47 2.86 3.45 8.38
N SER A 48 1.63 3.77 8.80
CA SER A 48 0.89 2.96 9.77
C SER A 48 0.51 1.60 9.19
N ALA A 49 0.06 1.56 7.93
CA ALA A 49 -0.17 0.31 7.20
C ALA A 49 1.11 -0.54 7.14
N ARG A 50 2.25 0.08 6.81
CA ARG A 50 3.55 -0.60 6.78
C ARG A 50 3.93 -1.20 8.14
N GLY A 51 3.72 -0.48 9.24
CA GLY A 51 3.95 -1.00 10.60
C GLY A 51 3.09 -2.23 10.92
N MET A 52 1.85 -2.28 10.43
CA MET A 52 1.01 -3.47 10.55
C MET A 52 1.55 -4.65 9.74
N TYR A 53 2.14 -4.41 8.57
CA TYR A 53 2.81 -5.48 7.83
C TYR A 53 4.07 -5.98 8.47
N GLU A 54 4.90 -5.11 9.04
CA GLU A 54 6.06 -5.54 9.83
C GLU A 54 5.63 -6.40 11.02
N THR A 55 4.51 -6.03 11.67
CA THR A 55 3.90 -6.82 12.74
C THR A 55 3.43 -8.17 12.23
N ALA A 56 2.70 -8.19 11.12
CA ALA A 56 2.29 -9.42 10.46
C ALA A 56 3.53 -10.28 10.19
N MET A 57 4.58 -9.65 9.67
CA MET A 57 5.84 -10.26 9.27
C MET A 57 6.48 -11.07 10.39
N ASN A 58 6.59 -10.43 11.53
CA ASN A 58 7.17 -11.04 12.71
C ASN A 58 6.28 -12.16 13.26
N ALA A 59 4.95 -11.98 13.25
CA ALA A 59 4.01 -12.99 13.72
C ALA A 59 4.13 -14.29 12.91
N PHE A 60 4.17 -14.21 11.59
CA PHE A 60 4.33 -15.37 10.72
C PHE A 60 5.70 -16.06 10.86
N LYS A 61 6.79 -15.30 10.95
CA LYS A 61 8.13 -15.87 11.22
C LYS A 61 8.14 -16.67 12.52
N GLY A 62 7.36 -16.22 13.51
CA GLY A 62 7.11 -16.93 14.77
C GLY A 62 6.05 -18.05 14.70
N GLY A 63 5.48 -18.35 13.53
CA GLY A 63 4.44 -19.37 13.36
C GLY A 63 3.04 -18.97 13.86
N MET A 64 2.84 -17.71 14.23
CA MET A 64 1.55 -17.14 14.68
C MET A 64 0.72 -16.67 13.48
N TYR A 65 0.22 -17.65 12.70
CA TYR A 65 -0.44 -17.35 11.42
C TYR A 65 -1.69 -16.49 11.58
N PHE A 66 -2.54 -16.77 12.57
CA PHE A 66 -3.76 -15.99 12.82
C PHE A 66 -3.46 -14.51 13.09
N ASP A 67 -2.46 -14.23 13.92
CA ASP A 67 -2.03 -12.86 14.24
C ASP A 67 -1.46 -12.16 13.00
N ALA A 68 -0.73 -12.89 12.15
CA ALA A 68 -0.22 -12.36 10.89
C ALA A 68 -1.35 -11.87 9.97
N ILE A 69 -2.46 -12.61 9.89
CA ILE A 69 -3.61 -12.24 9.05
C ILE A 69 -4.42 -11.13 9.67
N SER A 70 -4.60 -11.15 10.99
CA SER A 70 -5.26 -10.05 11.70
C SER A 70 -4.51 -8.74 11.48
N ALA A 71 -3.18 -8.75 11.53
CA ALA A 71 -2.35 -7.58 11.23
C ALA A 71 -2.39 -7.18 9.74
N MET A 72 -2.35 -8.13 8.80
CA MET A 72 -2.56 -7.84 7.37
C MET A 72 -3.94 -7.25 7.10
N SER A 73 -4.98 -7.76 7.76
CA SER A 73 -6.33 -7.21 7.64
C SER A 73 -6.42 -5.81 8.25
N ALA A 74 -5.75 -5.54 9.36
CA ALA A 74 -5.72 -4.20 9.96
C ALA A 74 -5.01 -3.17 9.06
N SER A 75 -4.03 -3.60 8.26
CA SER A 75 -3.35 -2.72 7.29
C SER A 75 -4.28 -2.20 6.17
N HIS A 76 -5.36 -2.92 5.87
CA HIS A 76 -6.36 -2.53 4.89
C HIS A 76 -6.90 -1.12 5.17
N ASP A 77 -7.33 -0.88 6.40
CA ASP A 77 -8.00 0.36 6.77
C ASP A 77 -7.05 1.56 6.65
N TYR A 78 -5.78 1.36 6.99
CA TYR A 78 -4.74 2.37 6.81
C TYR A 78 -4.47 2.66 5.32
N TYR A 79 -4.41 1.65 4.46
CA TYR A 79 -4.29 1.89 3.02
C TYR A 79 -5.54 2.55 2.41
N TYR A 80 -6.72 2.18 2.88
CA TYR A 80 -7.97 2.82 2.49
C TYR A 80 -7.98 4.30 2.87
N ASN A 81 -7.56 4.64 4.09
CA ASN A 81 -7.42 6.03 4.52
C ASN A 81 -6.38 6.76 3.69
N ALA A 82 -5.20 6.18 3.47
CA ALA A 82 -4.16 6.78 2.62
C ALA A 82 -4.69 7.08 1.20
N MET A 83 -5.44 6.15 0.61
CA MET A 83 -6.09 6.33 -0.69
C MET A 83 -7.04 7.54 -0.68
N ILE A 84 -7.88 7.69 0.35
CA ILE A 84 -8.77 8.85 0.49
C ILE A 84 -7.96 10.16 0.59
N ARG A 85 -6.87 10.16 1.36
CA ARG A 85 -6.00 11.33 1.51
C ARG A 85 -5.37 11.75 0.18
N TYR A 86 -4.85 10.79 -0.59
CA TYR A 86 -4.30 11.08 -1.92
C TYR A 86 -5.35 11.50 -2.94
N ASP A 87 -6.58 10.99 -2.83
CA ASP A 87 -7.71 11.48 -3.64
C ASP A 87 -8.06 12.93 -3.28
N GLN A 88 -8.07 13.28 -2.00
CA GLN A 88 -8.28 14.66 -1.54
C GLN A 88 -7.13 15.58 -1.95
N MET A 89 -5.90 15.08 -1.97
CA MET A 89 -4.73 15.81 -2.47
C MET A 89 -4.92 16.24 -3.94
N ALA A 90 -5.53 15.41 -4.79
CA ALA A 90 -5.82 15.76 -6.18
C ALA A 90 -6.79 16.97 -6.30
N VAL A 91 -7.71 17.14 -5.35
CA VAL A 91 -8.63 18.30 -5.31
C VAL A 91 -7.87 19.62 -5.10
N TYR A 92 -6.73 19.56 -4.42
CA TYR A 92 -5.89 20.73 -4.12
C TYR A 92 -4.73 20.91 -5.10
N ALA A 93 -4.62 20.06 -6.12
CA ALA A 93 -3.58 20.16 -7.12
C ALA A 93 -3.76 21.44 -7.96
N SER A 94 -2.67 22.15 -8.19
CA SER A 94 -2.65 23.40 -8.97
C SER A 94 -2.13 23.22 -10.39
N GLY A 95 -1.86 21.98 -10.82
CA GLY A 95 -1.32 21.69 -12.14
C GLY A 95 -1.31 20.19 -12.46
N PRO A 96 -1.18 19.84 -13.76
CA PRO A 96 -1.31 18.46 -14.24
C PRO A 96 -0.31 17.51 -13.58
N ASP A 97 0.94 17.93 -13.35
CA ASP A 97 1.96 17.08 -12.72
C ASP A 97 1.60 16.71 -11.27
N GLN A 98 0.95 17.62 -10.54
CA GLN A 98 0.52 17.40 -9.17
C GLN A 98 -0.71 16.48 -9.09
N GLU A 99 -1.62 16.58 -10.06
CA GLU A 99 -2.77 15.68 -10.22
C GLU A 99 -2.28 14.27 -10.54
N GLU A 100 -1.39 14.14 -11.52
CA GLU A 100 -0.82 12.84 -11.91
C GLU A 100 -0.07 12.17 -10.76
N TYR A 101 0.60 12.97 -9.92
CA TYR A 101 1.31 12.49 -8.74
C TYR A 101 0.34 12.02 -7.64
N ALA A 102 -0.72 12.78 -7.37
CA ALA A 102 -1.77 12.39 -6.44
C ALA A 102 -2.48 11.10 -6.89
N ASP A 103 -2.79 10.98 -8.17
CA ASP A 103 -3.40 9.79 -8.77
C ASP A 103 -2.48 8.56 -8.71
N ALA A 104 -1.17 8.74 -8.91
CA ALA A 104 -0.20 7.67 -8.76
C ALA A 104 -0.15 7.16 -7.30
N LEU A 105 -0.13 8.06 -6.32
CA LEU A 105 -0.15 7.69 -4.89
C LEU A 105 -1.46 7.01 -4.48
N LYS A 106 -2.60 7.53 -4.94
CA LYS A 106 -3.92 6.91 -4.73
C LYS A 106 -3.97 5.49 -5.28
N SER A 107 -3.53 5.31 -6.52
CA SER A 107 -3.50 4.01 -7.19
C SER A 107 -2.55 3.04 -6.47
N TYR A 108 -1.42 3.53 -5.99
CA TYR A 108 -0.49 2.74 -5.16
C TYR A 108 -1.16 2.25 -3.88
N ALA A 109 -1.80 3.14 -3.11
CA ALA A 109 -2.51 2.78 -1.89
C ALA A 109 -3.66 1.80 -2.14
N GLN A 110 -4.44 2.01 -3.20
CA GLN A 110 -5.53 1.12 -3.59
C GLN A 110 -5.03 -0.28 -3.97
N SER A 111 -3.95 -0.39 -4.75
CA SER A 111 -3.35 -1.69 -5.07
C SER A 111 -2.83 -2.40 -3.82
N CYS A 112 -2.23 -1.68 -2.88
CA CYS A 112 -1.79 -2.24 -1.60
C CYS A 112 -2.97 -2.76 -0.75
N MET A 113 -4.07 -2.01 -0.71
CA MET A 113 -5.31 -2.41 -0.05
C MET A 113 -5.88 -3.70 -0.65
N TYR A 114 -5.96 -3.80 -1.98
CA TYR A 114 -6.46 -5.01 -2.64
C TYR A 114 -5.55 -6.23 -2.43
N ALA A 115 -4.23 -6.04 -2.42
CA ALA A 115 -3.29 -7.09 -2.08
C ALA A 115 -3.54 -7.61 -0.65
N ALA A 116 -3.72 -6.70 0.32
CA ALA A 116 -4.01 -7.02 1.72
C ALA A 116 -5.25 -7.93 1.83
N THR A 117 -6.35 -7.50 1.22
CA THR A 117 -7.63 -8.21 1.26
C THR A 117 -7.54 -9.58 0.60
N ALA A 118 -6.93 -9.65 -0.58
CA ALA A 118 -6.77 -10.90 -1.32
C ALA A 118 -5.95 -11.93 -0.52
N TYR A 119 -4.89 -11.50 0.17
CA TYR A 119 -4.12 -12.38 1.06
C TYR A 119 -4.92 -12.87 2.26
N ALA A 120 -5.69 -11.99 2.91
CA ALA A 120 -6.55 -12.37 4.03
C ALA A 120 -7.61 -13.38 3.60
N ASP A 121 -8.25 -13.18 2.46
CA ASP A 121 -9.27 -14.09 1.93
C ASP A 121 -8.69 -15.40 1.42
N ALA A 122 -7.50 -15.37 0.80
CA ALA A 122 -6.79 -16.58 0.40
C ALA A 122 -6.55 -17.50 1.60
N TYR A 123 -6.12 -16.92 2.72
CA TYR A 123 -5.93 -17.68 3.95
C TYR A 123 -7.23 -18.30 4.47
N ARG A 124 -8.32 -17.51 4.51
CA ARG A 124 -9.64 -18.02 4.96
C ARG A 124 -10.08 -19.20 4.09
N ALA A 125 -9.84 -19.15 2.78
CA ALA A 125 -10.11 -20.25 1.87
C ALA A 125 -9.24 -21.48 2.15
N TYR A 126 -7.94 -21.31 2.46
CA TYR A 126 -7.11 -22.44 2.87
C TYR A 126 -7.55 -23.06 4.20
N GLN A 127 -8.03 -22.26 5.16
CA GLN A 127 -8.58 -22.77 6.42
C GLN A 127 -9.86 -23.58 6.22
N SER A 128 -10.73 -23.16 5.30
CA SER A 128 -11.94 -23.92 4.98
C SER A 128 -11.69 -25.15 4.11
N GLY A 129 -10.44 -25.39 3.69
CA GLY A 129 -10.05 -26.50 2.83
C GLY A 129 -10.27 -26.24 1.33
N ASP A 130 -10.79 -25.06 0.96
CA ASP A 130 -10.98 -24.64 -0.43
C ASP A 130 -9.66 -24.15 -1.04
N ARG A 131 -8.82 -25.12 -1.40
CA ARG A 131 -7.49 -24.85 -1.97
C ARG A 131 -7.55 -24.11 -3.30
N PHE A 132 -8.53 -24.42 -4.14
CA PHE A 132 -8.67 -23.79 -5.45
C PHE A 132 -8.92 -22.29 -5.32
N ARG A 133 -9.87 -21.91 -4.46
CA ARG A 133 -10.14 -20.50 -4.16
C ARG A 133 -8.95 -19.83 -3.50
N GLY A 134 -8.31 -20.49 -2.55
CA GLY A 134 -7.10 -19.97 -1.91
C GLY A 134 -6.01 -19.66 -2.93
N ASP A 135 -5.72 -20.58 -3.85
CA ASP A 135 -4.69 -20.42 -4.89
C ASP A 135 -5.04 -19.31 -5.90
N THR A 136 -6.33 -19.14 -6.20
CA THR A 136 -6.82 -18.06 -7.08
C THR A 136 -6.65 -16.69 -6.42
N LEU A 137 -7.11 -16.53 -5.18
CA LEU A 137 -6.97 -15.28 -4.42
C LEU A 137 -5.50 -14.92 -4.21
N MET A 138 -4.67 -15.94 -4.07
CA MET A 138 -3.23 -15.81 -4.04
C MET A 138 -2.62 -15.24 -5.32
N GLY A 139 -3.05 -15.72 -6.48
CA GLY A 139 -2.67 -15.16 -7.76
C GLY A 139 -3.07 -13.69 -7.89
N ASN A 140 -4.29 -13.35 -7.45
CA ASN A 140 -4.79 -11.98 -7.47
C ASN A 140 -3.95 -11.05 -6.60
N ALA A 141 -3.61 -11.49 -5.38
CA ALA A 141 -2.77 -10.73 -4.46
C ALA A 141 -1.40 -10.38 -5.07
N ALA A 142 -0.76 -11.34 -5.76
CA ALA A 142 0.50 -11.10 -6.46
C ALA A 142 0.37 -10.09 -7.62
N GLY A 143 -0.76 -10.13 -8.34
CA GLY A 143 -1.11 -9.15 -9.36
C GLY A 143 -1.20 -7.72 -8.79
N TYR A 144 -1.87 -7.57 -7.65
CA TYR A 144 -1.99 -6.27 -6.97
C TYR A 144 -0.65 -5.76 -6.43
N VAL A 145 0.22 -6.63 -5.91
CA VAL A 145 1.58 -6.24 -5.51
C VAL A 145 2.38 -5.71 -6.71
N THR A 146 2.25 -6.35 -7.88
CA THR A 146 2.93 -5.89 -9.09
C THR A 146 2.43 -4.50 -9.52
N GLN A 147 1.11 -4.27 -9.48
CA GLN A 147 0.52 -2.96 -9.76
C GLN A 147 0.98 -1.90 -8.76
N ALA A 148 1.03 -2.25 -7.47
CA ALA A 148 1.47 -1.36 -6.43
C ALA A 148 2.90 -0.84 -6.72
N ASN A 149 3.83 -1.73 -7.08
CA ASN A 149 5.19 -1.33 -7.45
C ASN A 149 5.23 -0.38 -8.66
N GLN A 150 4.39 -0.62 -9.67
CA GLN A 150 4.35 0.25 -10.86
C GLN A 150 3.89 1.68 -10.52
N TYR A 151 2.84 1.81 -9.71
CA TYR A 151 2.35 3.12 -9.28
C TYR A 151 3.30 3.81 -8.31
N HIS A 152 4.00 3.03 -7.50
CA HIS A 152 5.07 3.54 -6.65
C HIS A 152 6.21 4.15 -7.48
N ASP A 153 6.74 3.40 -8.45
CA ASP A 153 7.81 3.87 -9.32
C ASP A 153 7.38 5.14 -10.10
N LYS A 154 6.13 5.16 -10.59
CA LYS A 154 5.55 6.35 -11.22
C LYS A 154 5.50 7.55 -10.27
N ALA A 155 5.06 7.36 -9.03
CA ALA A 155 5.00 8.42 -8.03
C ALA A 155 6.40 8.97 -7.72
N VAL A 156 7.41 8.10 -7.61
CA VAL A 156 8.81 8.50 -7.41
C VAL A 156 9.35 9.29 -8.59
N GLU A 157 9.03 8.89 -9.82
CA GLU A 157 9.44 9.62 -11.03
C GLU A 157 8.84 11.02 -11.08
N LEU A 158 7.52 11.14 -10.90
CA LEU A 158 6.81 12.42 -10.90
C LEU A 158 7.32 13.35 -9.79
N GLN A 159 7.59 12.80 -8.61
CA GLN A 159 8.19 13.58 -7.52
C GLN A 159 9.56 14.16 -7.91
N ARG A 160 10.41 13.37 -8.58
CA ARG A 160 11.74 13.83 -9.00
C ARG A 160 11.64 14.94 -10.05
N MET A 161 10.68 14.85 -10.96
CA MET A 161 10.46 15.87 -11.99
C MET A 161 9.96 17.19 -11.39
N ALA A 162 9.15 17.14 -10.32
CA ALA A 162 8.63 18.32 -9.64
C ALA A 162 9.67 19.07 -8.76
N ILE A 163 10.86 18.49 -8.52
CA ILE A 163 11.93 19.09 -7.69
C ILE A 163 12.97 19.86 -8.54
N VAL A 164 12.85 19.86 -9.87
CA VAL A 164 13.76 20.59 -10.80
C VAL A 164 13.14 21.92 -11.23
#